data_AF-A0A1G8NSH3-F1
#
_entry.id   AF-A0A1G8NSH3-F1
#
_cell.length_a   1.000
_cell.length_b   1.000
_cell.length_c   1.000
_cell.angle_alpha   90.00
_cell.angle_beta   90.00
_cell.angle_gamma   90.00
#
_symmetry.space_group_name_H-M   'P 1'
#
loop_
_entity.id
_entity.type
_entity.pdbx_description
1 polymer ?
#
loop_
_entity_poly.entity_id
_entity_poly.type
_entity_poly.pdbx_seq_one_letter_code
_entity_poly.pdbx_strand_id
1 'polypeptide(L)'
;MGYLISFLIAVLLAIFTAWIQYYSWFKKERFKFESKEEDIALTLVNEISELAHMRIHKQREQVWNIRNNNYSQEVEQEYRKAVVSWNEKIGGFMSKLDYSFSREEVSFFENFIHRKFYRIHCEMVLIKESKANTLSLSQLEEELNRLGSEVVYFVRRLMGKVRRKDYSTLTLNKKVSFGNRSKLTCEYLVLRLFGLD
;
A
#
# COMPACT_ATOMS: atom_id res chain seq x y z
N MET A 1 30.79 -51.98 -24.66
CA MET A 1 30.36 -50.63 -25.14
C MET A 1 28.96 -50.22 -24.65
N GLY A 2 27.96 -51.12 -24.55
CA GLY A 2 26.61 -50.75 -24.11
C GLY A 2 26.49 -50.17 -22.69
N TYR A 3 27.26 -50.68 -21.73
CA TYR A 3 27.21 -50.21 -20.33
C TYR A 3 27.65 -48.76 -20.13
N LEU A 4 28.63 -48.27 -20.92
CA LEU A 4 29.09 -46.89 -20.86
C LEU A 4 28.04 -45.92 -21.43
N ILE A 5 27.34 -46.32 -22.50
CA ILE A 5 26.25 -45.54 -23.10
C ILE A 5 25.07 -45.46 -22.12
N SER A 6 24.67 -46.57 -21.51
CA SER A 6 23.60 -46.58 -20.50
C SER A 6 23.94 -45.74 -19.27
N PHE A 7 25.20 -45.74 -18.81
CA PHE A 7 25.66 -44.89 -17.72
C PHE A 7 25.57 -43.40 -18.11
N LEU A 8 26.01 -43.03 -19.32
CA LEU A 8 25.98 -41.65 -19.80
C LEU A 8 24.54 -41.13 -19.96
N ILE A 9 23.63 -41.98 -20.46
CA ILE A 9 22.19 -41.67 -20.53
C ILE A 9 21.60 -41.48 -19.13
N ALA A 10 21.95 -42.34 -18.17
CA ALA A 10 21.47 -42.21 -16.79
C ALA A 10 21.95 -40.91 -16.13
N VAL A 11 23.20 -40.51 -16.36
CA VAL A 11 23.75 -39.23 -15.88
C VAL A 11 23.04 -38.04 -16.52
N LEU A 12 22.80 -38.06 -17.84
CA LEU A 12 22.06 -37.01 -18.53
C LEU A 12 20.61 -36.90 -18.03
N LEU A 13 19.93 -38.03 -17.81
CA LEU A 13 18.59 -38.06 -17.23
C LEU A 13 18.56 -37.51 -15.80
N ALA A 14 19.57 -37.83 -14.98
CA ALA A 14 19.69 -37.30 -13.62
C ALA A 14 19.91 -35.78 -13.62
N ILE A 15 20.76 -35.26 -14.51
CA ILE A 15 20.98 -33.82 -14.67
C ILE A 15 19.69 -33.12 -15.14
N PHE A 16 19.00 -33.70 -16.13
CA PHE A 16 17.76 -33.15 -16.66
C PHE A 16 16.64 -33.12 -15.62
N THR A 17 16.47 -34.20 -14.85
CA THR A 17 15.48 -34.27 -13.77
C THR A 17 15.81 -33.31 -12.62
N ALA A 18 17.08 -33.19 -12.23
CA ALA A 18 17.53 -32.20 -11.24
C ALA A 18 17.26 -30.77 -11.72
N TRP A 19 17.50 -30.47 -13.00
CA TRP A 19 17.20 -29.18 -13.59
C TRP A 19 15.70 -28.85 -13.59
N ILE A 20 14.84 -29.81 -13.97
CA ILE A 20 13.37 -29.64 -13.90
C ILE A 20 12.91 -29.41 -12.46
N GLN A 21 13.46 -30.16 -11.50
CA GLN A 21 13.12 -30.00 -10.08
C GLN A 21 13.52 -28.63 -9.56
N TYR A 22 14.74 -28.18 -9.89
CA TYR A 22 15.22 -26.85 -9.55
C TYR A 22 14.33 -25.76 -10.15
N TYR A 23 13.99 -25.88 -11.44
CA TYR A 23 13.11 -24.92 -12.13
C TYR A 23 11.71 -24.87 -11.51
N SER A 24 11.13 -26.03 -11.21
CA SER A 24 9.82 -26.14 -10.56
C SER A 24 9.84 -25.52 -9.15
N TRP A 25 10.89 -25.79 -8.37
CA TRP A 25 11.09 -25.20 -7.05
C TRP A 25 11.22 -23.68 -7.14
N PHE A 26 12.09 -23.18 -8.02
CA PHE A 26 12.32 -21.75 -8.20
C PHE A 26 11.04 -21.01 -8.62
N LYS A 27 10.27 -21.57 -9.56
CA LYS A 27 8.99 -21.00 -9.99
C LYS A 27 7.96 -20.98 -8.87
N LYS A 28 7.86 -22.06 -8.08
CA LYS A 28 6.96 -22.13 -6.92
C LYS A 28 7.33 -21.10 -5.86
N GLU A 29 8.62 -20.97 -5.58
CA GLU A 29 9.09 -20.06 -4.54
C GLU A 29 8.88 -18.60 -4.95
N ARG A 30 9.17 -18.26 -6.21
CA ARG A 30 8.85 -16.94 -6.77
C ARG A 30 7.36 -16.62 -6.68
N PHE A 31 6.49 -17.57 -7.03
CA PHE A 31 5.05 -17.36 -6.92
C PHE A 31 4.59 -17.12 -5.48
N LYS A 32 5.15 -17.85 -4.51
CA LYS A 32 4.85 -17.63 -3.08
C LYS A 32 5.29 -16.25 -2.61
N PHE A 33 6.48 -15.80 -3.00
CA PHE A 33 6.96 -14.46 -2.68
C PHE A 33 6.06 -13.37 -3.31
N GLU A 34 5.74 -13.50 -4.60
CA GLU A 34 4.84 -12.56 -5.28
C GLU A 34 3.45 -12.50 -4.63
N SER A 35 2.88 -13.67 -4.29
CA SER A 35 1.59 -13.76 -3.58
C SER A 35 1.64 -13.10 -2.21
N LYS A 36 2.72 -13.30 -1.45
CA LYS A 36 2.87 -12.71 -0.12
C LYS A 36 2.99 -11.18 -0.18
N GLU A 37 3.74 -10.67 -1.16
CA GLU A 37 3.86 -9.22 -1.38
C GLU A 37 2.52 -8.61 -1.82
N GLU A 38 1.74 -9.33 -2.63
CA GLU A 38 0.39 -8.93 -3.03
C GLU A 38 -0.54 -8.84 -1.82
N ASP A 39 -0.53 -9.88 -0.99
CA ASP A 39 -1.35 -9.93 0.23
C ASP A 39 -0.98 -8.81 1.20
N ILE A 40 0.31 -8.49 1.36
CA ILE A 40 0.77 -7.36 2.18
C ILE A 40 0.24 -6.04 1.63
N ALA A 41 0.36 -5.82 0.31
CA ALA A 41 -0.10 -4.59 -0.33
C ALA A 41 -1.63 -4.44 -0.24
N LEU A 42 -2.39 -5.52 -0.50
CA LEU A 42 -3.85 -5.53 -0.36
C LEU A 42 -4.29 -5.27 1.08
N THR A 43 -3.65 -5.93 2.04
CA THR A 43 -3.93 -5.73 3.46
C THR A 43 -3.70 -4.27 3.86
N LEU A 44 -2.59 -3.67 3.43
CA LEU A 44 -2.30 -2.26 3.68
C LEU A 44 -3.38 -1.34 3.08
N VAL A 45 -3.78 -1.58 1.84
CA VAL A 45 -4.80 -0.76 1.18
C VAL A 45 -6.14 -0.86 1.89
N ASN A 46 -6.52 -2.06 2.32
CA ASN A 46 -7.74 -2.30 3.10
C ASN A 46 -7.68 -1.62 4.47
N GLU A 47 -6.57 -1.76 5.21
CA GLU A 47 -6.35 -1.12 6.51
C GLU A 47 -6.46 0.41 6.41
N ILE A 48 -5.84 1.02 5.39
CA ILE A 48 -5.91 2.47 5.16
C ILE A 48 -7.35 2.89 4.85
N SER A 49 -8.02 2.15 3.97
CA SER A 49 -9.40 2.42 3.55
C SER A 49 -10.35 2.39 4.75
N GLU A 50 -10.33 1.30 5.51
CA GLU A 50 -11.21 1.11 6.66
C GLU A 50 -11.01 2.19 7.73
N LEU A 51 -9.76 2.45 8.14
CA LEU A 51 -9.47 3.45 9.17
C LEU A 51 -9.74 4.88 8.69
N ALA A 52 -9.52 5.19 7.41
CA ALA A 52 -9.84 6.50 6.86
C ALA A 52 -11.36 6.72 6.83
N HIS A 53 -12.13 5.74 6.36
CA HIS A 53 -13.59 5.83 6.33
C HIS A 53 -14.19 5.94 7.73
N MET A 54 -13.72 5.13 8.68
CA MET A 54 -14.11 5.23 10.09
C MET A 54 -13.82 6.63 10.65
N ARG A 55 -12.61 7.15 10.42
CA ARG A 55 -12.23 8.49 10.91
C ARG A 55 -13.09 9.59 10.32
N ILE A 56 -13.35 9.55 9.01
CA ILE A 56 -14.22 10.53 8.34
C ILE A 56 -15.64 10.46 8.91
N HIS A 57 -16.18 9.26 9.11
CA HIS A 57 -17.50 9.09 9.71
C HIS A 57 -17.58 9.71 11.10
N LYS A 58 -16.64 9.37 11.99
CA LYS A 58 -16.60 9.92 13.36
C LYS A 58 -16.33 11.42 13.40
N GLN A 59 -15.55 11.95 12.45
CA GLN A 59 -15.41 13.40 12.29
C GLN A 59 -16.72 14.05 11.89
N ARG A 60 -17.45 13.49 10.93
CA ARG A 60 -18.78 14.03 10.53
C ARG A 60 -19.74 14.04 11.71
N GLU A 61 -19.86 12.93 12.44
CA GLU A 61 -20.71 12.88 13.65
C GLU A 61 -20.33 13.99 14.64
N GLN A 62 -19.03 14.22 14.86
CA GLN A 62 -18.57 15.28 15.75
C GLN A 62 -18.87 16.69 15.20
N VAL A 63 -18.82 16.91 13.89
CA VAL A 63 -19.23 18.19 13.28
C VAL A 63 -20.72 18.47 13.53
N TRP A 64 -21.56 17.44 13.40
CA TRP A 64 -22.99 17.54 13.69
C TRP A 64 -23.26 17.75 15.18
N ASN A 65 -22.48 17.11 16.05
CA ASN A 65 -22.51 17.30 17.50
C ASN A 65 -22.22 18.77 17.88
N ILE A 66 -21.22 19.38 17.24
CA ILE A 66 -20.91 20.81 17.42
C ILE A 66 -22.03 21.70 16.87
N ARG A 67 -22.57 21.37 15.69
CA ARG A 67 -23.61 22.16 15.02
C ARG A 67 -24.90 22.27 15.81
N ASN A 68 -25.33 21.18 16.45
CA ASN A 68 -26.61 21.13 17.14
C ASN A 68 -26.59 21.75 18.54
N ASN A 69 -25.42 22.22 19.03
CA ASN A 69 -25.18 22.66 20.41
C ASN A 69 -25.57 21.65 21.51
N ASN A 70 -26.02 20.45 21.13
CA ASN A 70 -26.32 19.33 22.01
C ASN A 70 -25.08 18.46 22.12
N TYR A 71 -24.11 18.91 22.93
CA TYR A 71 -22.84 18.20 23.13
C TYR A 71 -23.05 16.83 23.78
N SER A 72 -23.10 15.79 22.95
CA SER A 72 -22.98 14.41 23.40
C SER A 72 -21.51 14.10 23.70
N GLN A 73 -21.22 13.75 24.95
CA GLN A 73 -19.89 13.28 25.36
C GLN A 73 -19.51 11.95 24.70
N GLU A 74 -20.49 11.10 24.40
CA GLU A 74 -20.27 9.81 23.76
C GLU A 74 -19.68 9.98 22.36
N VAL A 75 -20.30 10.85 21.54
CA VAL A 75 -19.82 11.16 20.18
C VAL A 75 -18.40 11.75 20.22
N GLU A 76 -18.10 12.62 21.20
CA GLU A 76 -16.76 13.16 21.37
C GLU A 76 -15.72 12.08 21.74
N GLN A 77 -16.09 11.13 22.60
CA GLN A 77 -15.21 10.02 22.97
C GLN A 77 -14.95 9.09 21.78
N GLU A 78 -15.98 8.73 21.01
CA GLU A 78 -15.83 7.90 19.82
C GLU A 78 -14.96 8.57 18.75
N TYR A 79 -15.15 9.87 18.57
CA TYR A 79 -14.30 10.69 17.72
C TYR A 79 -12.83 10.64 18.16
N ARG A 80 -12.56 10.86 19.45
CA ARG A 80 -11.20 10.80 20.01
C ARG A 80 -10.57 9.42 19.80
N LYS A 81 -11.33 8.34 20.02
CA LYS A 81 -10.87 6.96 19.77
C LYS A 81 -10.46 6.75 18.31
N ALA A 82 -11.25 7.26 17.36
CA ALA A 82 -10.92 7.16 15.93
C ALA A 82 -9.65 7.96 15.56
N VAL A 83 -9.44 9.14 16.17
CA VAL A 83 -8.21 9.93 15.98
C VAL A 83 -6.99 9.20 16.55
N VAL A 84 -7.09 8.63 17.75
CA VAL A 84 -6.01 7.85 18.37
C VAL A 84 -5.64 6.65 17.50
N SER A 85 -6.65 5.85 17.12
CA SER A 85 -6.43 4.67 16.27
C SER A 85 -5.75 5.02 14.94
N TRP A 86 -6.13 6.13 14.31
CA TRP A 86 -5.44 6.62 13.11
C TRP A 86 -3.98 6.99 13.39
N ASN A 87 -3.74 7.76 14.44
CA ASN A 87 -2.39 8.27 14.75
C ASN A 87 -1.44 7.15 15.16
N GLU A 88 -1.91 6.10 15.83
CA GLU A 88 -1.10 4.93 16.15
C GLU A 88 -0.65 4.16 14.91
N LYS A 89 -1.49 4.12 13.87
CA LYS A 89 -1.23 3.36 12.64
C LYS A 89 -0.45 4.14 11.59
N ILE A 90 -0.37 5.46 11.70
CA ILE A 90 0.14 6.31 10.62
C ILE A 90 1.60 6.03 10.25
N GLY A 91 2.49 5.84 11.24
CA GLY A 91 3.90 5.53 10.98
C GLY A 91 4.06 4.16 10.31
N GLY A 92 3.21 3.20 10.68
CA GLY A 92 3.13 1.90 10.02
C GLY A 92 2.66 2.01 8.58
N PHE A 93 1.64 2.84 8.31
CA PHE A 93 1.17 3.10 6.95
C PHE A 93 2.25 3.72 6.08
N MET A 94 2.93 4.75 6.55
CA MET A 94 4.01 5.40 5.79
C MET A 94 5.13 4.40 5.46
N SER A 95 5.56 3.60 6.43
CA SER A 95 6.63 2.60 6.23
C SER A 95 6.21 1.50 5.24
N LYS A 96 4.99 0.97 5.39
CA LYS A 96 4.48 -0.07 4.48
C LYS A 96 4.18 0.47 3.08
N LEU A 97 3.76 1.73 2.95
CA LEU A 97 3.55 2.40 1.66
C LEU A 97 4.88 2.62 0.92
N ASP A 98 5.94 3.00 1.64
CA ASP A 98 7.28 3.15 1.06
C ASP A 98 7.81 1.80 0.55
N TYR A 99 7.66 0.75 1.37
CA TYR A 99 8.08 -0.61 1.01
C TYR A 99 7.29 -1.20 -0.16
N SER A 100 5.95 -1.11 -0.11
CA SER A 100 5.07 -1.83 -1.04
C SER A 100 4.82 -1.06 -2.33
N PHE A 101 5.00 0.26 -2.34
CA PHE A 101 4.71 1.08 -3.50
C PHE A 101 5.89 2.00 -3.81
N SER A 102 5.84 3.25 -3.35
CA SER A 102 6.88 4.23 -3.63
C SER A 102 6.80 5.42 -2.68
N ARG A 103 7.90 6.17 -2.59
CA ARG A 103 7.98 7.40 -1.81
C ARG A 103 6.97 8.47 -2.26
N GLU A 104 6.56 8.47 -3.53
CA GLU A 104 5.50 9.38 -3.99
C GLU A 104 4.15 9.05 -3.34
N GLU A 105 3.83 7.77 -3.13
CA GLU A 105 2.58 7.38 -2.46
C GLU A 105 2.58 7.76 -0.99
N VAL A 106 3.74 7.65 -0.31
CA VAL A 106 3.94 8.13 1.06
C VAL A 106 3.72 9.64 1.14
N SER A 107 4.39 10.39 0.27
CA SER A 107 4.27 11.85 0.21
C SER A 107 2.83 12.28 -0.08
N PHE A 108 2.14 11.58 -0.98
CA PHE A 108 0.74 11.86 -1.25
C PHE A 108 -0.14 11.61 -0.02
N PHE A 109 0.02 10.46 0.63
CA PHE A 109 -0.72 10.11 1.83
C PHE A 109 -0.51 11.13 2.96
N GLU A 110 0.73 11.53 3.21
CA GLU A 110 1.07 12.51 4.24
C GLU A 110 0.48 13.90 3.92
N ASN A 111 0.75 14.42 2.73
CA ASN A 111 0.44 15.80 2.38
C ASN A 111 -1.04 16.04 2.05
N PHE A 112 -1.72 15.05 1.47
CA PHE A 112 -3.11 15.20 1.02
C PHE A 112 -4.13 14.55 1.95
N ILE A 113 -3.81 13.41 2.57
CA ILE A 113 -4.77 12.71 3.43
C ILE A 113 -4.54 13.11 4.89
N HIS A 114 -3.36 12.81 5.43
CA HIS A 114 -3.08 13.04 6.85
C HIS A 114 -3.13 14.52 7.23
N ARG A 115 -2.47 15.39 6.46
CA ARG A 115 -2.48 16.83 6.72
C ARG A 115 -3.88 17.43 6.66
N LYS A 116 -4.76 16.95 5.77
CA LYS A 116 -6.15 17.42 5.71
C LYS A 116 -6.96 16.97 6.91
N PHE A 117 -6.80 15.72 7.34
CA PHE A 117 -7.38 15.24 8.59
C PHE A 117 -7.01 16.11 9.79
N TYR A 118 -5.73 16.49 9.89
CA TYR A 118 -5.23 17.39 10.93
C TYR A 118 -5.83 18.80 10.82
N ARG A 119 -5.82 19.40 9.62
CA ARG A 119 -6.39 20.73 9.37
C ARG A 119 -7.87 20.77 9.79
N ILE A 120 -8.68 19.81 9.34
CA ILE A 120 -10.10 19.73 9.69
C ILE A 120 -10.27 19.63 11.21
N HIS A 121 -9.44 18.84 11.90
CA HIS A 121 -9.48 18.77 13.37
C HIS A 121 -9.17 20.13 14.02
N CYS A 122 -8.14 20.85 13.56
CA CYS A 122 -7.81 22.17 14.10
C CYS A 122 -8.98 23.16 13.95
N GLU A 123 -9.63 23.18 12.79
CA GLU A 123 -10.80 24.03 12.54
C GLU A 123 -11.98 23.65 13.45
N MET A 124 -12.23 22.35 13.65
CA MET A 124 -13.26 21.89 14.61
C MET A 124 -13.00 22.39 16.03
N VAL A 125 -11.73 22.39 16.47
CA VAL A 125 -11.34 22.87 17.80
C VAL A 125 -11.54 24.38 17.90
N LEU A 126 -11.13 25.15 16.88
CA LEU A 126 -11.33 26.61 16.85
C LEU A 126 -12.81 26.99 16.94
N ILE A 127 -13.66 26.30 16.16
CA ILE A 127 -15.12 26.50 16.17
C ILE A 127 -15.69 26.18 17.56
N LYS A 128 -15.27 25.06 18.17
CA LYS A 128 -15.72 24.66 19.52
C LYS A 128 -15.32 25.69 20.58
N GLU A 129 -14.12 26.26 20.48
CA GLU A 129 -13.60 27.25 21.44
C GLU A 129 -14.09 28.68 21.18
N SER A 130 -14.94 28.90 20.17
CA SER A 130 -15.42 30.24 19.75
C SER A 130 -14.28 31.22 19.43
N LYS A 131 -13.10 30.71 19.08
CA LYS A 131 -11.94 31.53 18.70
C LYS A 131 -11.99 31.74 17.19
N ALA A 132 -12.14 32.99 16.75
CA ALA A 132 -12.03 33.50 15.38
C ALA A 132 -12.09 32.39 14.29
N ASN A 133 -13.30 32.08 13.83
CA ASN A 133 -13.51 31.02 12.84
C ASN A 133 -12.99 31.44 11.47
N THR A 134 -12.10 30.66 10.87
CA THR A 134 -11.68 30.83 9.48
C THR A 134 -12.63 30.11 8.51
N LEU A 135 -13.33 29.06 8.97
CA LEU A 135 -14.31 28.30 8.19
C LEU A 135 -15.64 28.11 8.92
N SER A 136 -16.74 28.07 8.17
CA SER A 136 -18.06 27.69 8.69
C SER A 136 -18.19 26.16 8.83
N LEU A 137 -19.12 25.71 9.68
CA LEU A 137 -19.45 24.27 9.81
C LEU A 137 -19.85 23.64 8.46
N SER A 138 -20.56 24.36 7.60
CA SER A 138 -20.92 23.88 6.26
C SER A 138 -19.70 23.69 5.35
N GLN A 139 -18.73 24.60 5.40
CA GLN A 139 -17.46 24.45 4.66
C GLN A 139 -16.64 23.28 5.17
N LEU A 140 -16.66 23.02 6.49
CA LEU A 140 -15.99 21.89 7.10
C LEU A 140 -16.59 20.54 6.65
N GLU A 141 -17.92 20.45 6.56
CA GLU A 141 -18.61 19.29 5.99
C GLU A 141 -18.21 19.05 4.52
N GLU A 142 -18.11 20.12 3.73
CA GLU A 142 -17.65 20.04 2.34
C GLU A 142 -16.20 19.55 2.24
N GLU A 143 -15.30 20.06 3.08
CA GLU A 143 -13.92 19.60 3.16
C GLU A 143 -13.80 18.13 3.57
N LEU A 144 -14.66 17.65 4.48
CA LEU A 144 -14.76 16.23 4.82
C LEU A 144 -15.25 15.37 3.63
N ASN A 145 -16.17 15.88 2.83
CA ASN A 145 -16.63 15.21 1.61
C ASN A 145 -15.54 15.13 0.54
N ARG A 146 -14.79 16.22 0.35
CA ARG A 146 -13.62 16.26 -0.53
C ARG A 146 -12.55 15.28 -0.06
N LEU A 147 -12.23 15.27 1.23
CA LEU A 147 -11.29 14.31 1.82
C LEU A 147 -11.73 12.86 1.61
N GLY A 148 -13.03 12.55 1.80
CA GLY A 148 -13.56 11.22 1.50
C GLY A 148 -13.37 10.82 0.03
N SER A 149 -13.57 11.75 -0.89
CA SER A 149 -13.35 11.52 -2.31
C SER A 149 -11.86 11.29 -2.63
N GLU A 150 -10.96 12.03 -1.98
CA GLU A 150 -9.50 11.88 -2.14
C GLU A 150 -8.99 10.55 -1.56
N VAL A 151 -9.53 10.11 -0.43
CA VAL A 151 -9.23 8.79 0.14
C VAL A 151 -9.66 7.69 -0.84
N VAL A 152 -10.87 7.75 -1.39
CA VAL A 152 -11.35 6.77 -2.37
C VAL A 152 -10.49 6.79 -3.62
N TYR A 153 -10.11 7.97 -4.11
CA TYR A 153 -9.19 8.09 -5.25
C TYR A 153 -7.83 7.46 -4.95
N PHE A 154 -7.26 7.72 -3.79
CA PHE A 154 -5.98 7.15 -3.34
C PHE A 154 -6.04 5.62 -3.27
N VAL A 155 -7.06 5.08 -2.61
CA VAL A 155 -7.30 3.63 -2.50
C VAL A 155 -7.43 3.00 -3.88
N ARG A 156 -8.22 3.61 -4.79
CA ARG A 156 -8.35 3.12 -6.18
C ARG A 156 -7.04 3.16 -6.93
N ARG A 157 -6.22 4.21 -6.74
CA ARG A 157 -4.89 4.33 -7.35
C ARG A 157 -3.97 3.21 -6.88
N LEU A 158 -3.92 2.93 -5.58
CA LEU A 158 -3.13 1.84 -5.01
C LEU A 158 -3.64 0.47 -5.48
N MET A 159 -4.95 0.22 -5.45
CA MET A 159 -5.54 -1.00 -6.02
C MET A 159 -5.21 -1.18 -7.50
N GLY A 160 -5.16 -0.08 -8.26
CA GLY A 160 -4.71 -0.10 -9.66
C GLY A 160 -3.26 -0.53 -9.80
N LYS A 161 -2.37 -0.10 -8.89
CA LYS A 161 -0.98 -0.57 -8.83
C LYS A 161 -0.89 -2.05 -8.46
N VAL A 162 -1.68 -2.49 -7.47
CA VAL A 162 -1.78 -3.92 -7.10
C VAL A 162 -2.20 -4.76 -8.31
N ARG A 163 -3.27 -4.40 -9.00
CA ARG A 163 -3.74 -5.14 -10.20
C ARG A 163 -2.70 -5.22 -11.32
N ARG A 164 -1.86 -4.21 -11.47
CA ARG A 164 -0.80 -4.17 -12.49
C ARG A 164 0.50 -4.86 -12.06
N LYS A 165 0.58 -5.35 -10.82
CA LYS A 165 1.82 -5.84 -10.21
C LYS A 165 2.92 -4.77 -10.09
N ASP A 166 2.49 -3.52 -9.95
CA ASP A 166 3.34 -2.36 -9.66
C ASP A 166 3.48 -2.17 -8.13
N TYR A 167 3.72 -3.27 -7.41
CA TYR A 167 3.93 -3.30 -5.96
C TYR A 167 5.22 -4.09 -5.65
N SER A 168 5.87 -3.75 -4.53
CA SER A 168 7.21 -4.20 -4.11
C SER A 168 8.39 -3.52 -4.82
N THR A 169 9.33 -2.98 -4.02
CA THR A 169 10.66 -2.51 -4.49
C THR A 169 11.52 -3.63 -5.10
N LEU A 170 11.15 -4.89 -4.91
CA LEU A 170 11.73 -6.06 -5.58
C LEU A 170 11.07 -6.38 -6.92
N THR A 171 10.30 -5.44 -7.48
CA THR A 171 10.25 -5.32 -8.94
C THR A 171 11.67 -5.02 -9.43
N LEU A 172 12.46 -6.10 -9.58
CA LEU A 172 13.57 -6.16 -10.52
C LEU A 172 13.06 -5.45 -11.76
N ASN A 173 13.56 -4.25 -12.01
CA ASN A 173 13.29 -3.43 -13.18
C ASN A 173 13.15 -4.33 -14.40
N LYS A 174 11.91 -4.69 -14.75
CA LYS A 174 11.62 -5.46 -15.97
C LYS A 174 12.01 -4.67 -17.21
N LYS A 175 12.17 -3.35 -17.08
CA LYS A 175 12.76 -2.48 -18.10
C LYS A 175 14.27 -2.33 -17.88
N VAL A 176 15.03 -2.83 -18.85
CA VAL A 176 16.45 -2.50 -19.00
C VAL A 176 16.57 -0.98 -19.13
N SER A 177 17.16 -0.34 -18.13
CA SER A 177 17.51 1.08 -18.16
C SER A 177 19.00 1.22 -17.88
N PHE A 178 19.62 2.28 -18.42
CA PHE A 178 21.06 2.52 -18.23
C PHE A 178 21.47 2.59 -16.75
N GLY A 179 20.57 3.02 -15.86
CA GLY A 179 20.82 3.08 -14.42
C GLY A 179 20.89 1.71 -13.72
N ASN A 180 20.47 0.64 -14.38
CA ASN A 180 20.42 -0.71 -13.82
C ASN A 180 21.49 -1.66 -14.39
N ARG A 181 22.45 -1.13 -15.16
CA ARG A 181 23.48 -1.90 -15.85
C ARG A 181 24.35 -2.75 -14.91
N SER A 182 24.62 -2.27 -13.70
CA SER A 182 25.42 -3.00 -12.70
C SER A 182 24.68 -4.21 -12.09
N LYS A 183 23.36 -4.34 -12.31
CA LYS A 183 22.53 -5.44 -11.82
C LYS A 183 22.19 -6.47 -12.92
N LEU A 184 22.66 -6.26 -14.15
CA LEU A 184 22.54 -7.22 -15.25
C LEU A 184 23.72 -8.21 -15.17
N THR A 185 23.57 -9.27 -14.37
CA THR A 185 24.54 -10.37 -14.34
C THR A 185 24.48 -11.19 -15.65
N CYS A 186 25.59 -11.83 -16.01
CA CYS A 186 25.66 -12.67 -17.21
C CYS A 186 24.60 -13.79 -17.20
N GLU A 187 24.26 -14.30 -16.02
CA GLU A 187 23.17 -15.26 -15.81
C GLU A 187 21.80 -14.73 -16.26
N TYR A 188 21.47 -13.48 -15.94
CA TYR A 188 20.22 -12.84 -16.36
C TYR A 188 20.13 -12.73 -17.89
N LEU A 189 21.23 -12.38 -18.56
CA LEU A 189 21.30 -12.30 -20.02
C LEU A 189 21.16 -13.68 -20.68
N VAL A 190 21.76 -14.72 -20.09
CA VAL A 190 21.66 -16.11 -20.57
C VAL A 190 20.24 -16.64 -20.41
N LEU A 191 19.61 -16.45 -19.25
CA LEU A 191 18.21 -16.86 -19.02
C LEU A 191 17.26 -16.21 -20.02
N ARG A 192 17.45 -14.92 -20.31
CA ARG A 192 16.65 -14.21 -21.30
C ARG A 192 16.89 -14.68 -22.74
N LEU A 193 18.12 -15.04 -23.11
CA LEU A 193 18.47 -15.62 -24.41
C LEU A 193 17.72 -16.93 -24.69
N PHE A 194 17.40 -17.69 -23.64
CA PHE A 194 16.61 -18.92 -23.71
C PHE A 194 15.11 -18.70 -23.48
N GLY A 195 14.63 -17.44 -23.41
CA GLY A 195 13.22 -17.12 -23.24
C GLY A 195 12.65 -17.41 -21.84
N LEU A 196 13.51 -17.42 -20.80
CA LEU A 196 13.16 -17.77 -19.42
C LEU A 196 12.85 -16.56 -18.52
N ASP A 197 12.50 -15.42 -19.12
CA ASP A 197 12.15 -14.16 -18.42
C ASP A 197 10.63 -13.91 -18.39
#